data_AF-A0A373I243-F1
#
_entry.id   AF-A0A373I243-F1
#
_cell.length_a   1.000
_cell.length_b   1.000
_cell.length_c   1.000
_cell.angle_alpha   90.00
_cell.angle_beta   90.00
_cell.angle_gamma   90.00
#
_symmetry.space_group_name_H-M   'P 1'
#
loop_
_entity.id
_entity.type
_entity.pdbx_description
1 polymer ?
#
loop_
_entity_poly.entity_id
_entity_poly.type
_entity_poly.pdbx_seq_one_letter_code
_entity_poly.pdbx_strand_id
1 'polypeptide(L)'
;MPRPGTSSGGHRSSGGHSSSRVSGGHHVGQSSRPTGGSSFNRGPSINHYHNTSPYRRGYYRNSRHGYTGSTSGLGTLIVCIIIIFAIIVFSFFMISNNHNKVVSTINREKIENRVPYNNNCIKDELGYIENSSRLSKNLMNFYNKTGVQPYIYLKSYDSTLISDDQKNSYAQTWYEENIDNEGTFLLIYYADSNPNEIGYMAYVNGKQVTSVMDSEAIDIFWNYIDRYWSDSSLSTVDVFTKVYDSTAKTIMTRTTTSKDIIKIICIIVGIMIVLGGTIYILRIKFKRDKEKAEETIEILKTPLDKTDELREKYLNEERKE
;
A
#
# COMPACT_ATOMS: atom_id res chain seq x y z
N MET A 1 1.91 -36.89 14.14
CA MET A 1 1.06 -36.25 15.18
C MET A 1 0.60 -34.89 14.66
N PRO A 2 -0.58 -34.37 15.04
CA PRO A 2 -1.02 -33.05 14.58
C PRO A 2 -0.17 -31.93 15.21
N ARG A 3 0.05 -30.83 14.46
CA ARG A 3 0.75 -29.64 14.97
C ARG A 3 -0.12 -28.87 16.00
N PRO A 4 0.48 -28.25 17.05
CA PRO A 4 -0.25 -27.49 18.07
C PRO A 4 -0.81 -26.14 17.58
N GLY A 5 -1.82 -25.56 18.28
CA GLY A 5 -2.14 -24.12 18.13
C GLY A 5 -3.59 -23.60 18.03
N THR A 6 -4.61 -24.21 18.67
CA THR A 6 -5.97 -23.61 18.76
C THR A 6 -6.27 -22.98 20.14
N SER A 7 -5.40 -22.11 20.69
CA SER A 7 -5.71 -21.22 21.84
C SER A 7 -4.52 -20.31 22.23
N SER A 8 -4.77 -19.00 22.28
CA SER A 8 -4.19 -17.89 23.07
C SER A 8 -2.74 -17.94 23.61
N GLY A 9 -1.89 -16.99 23.17
CA GLY A 9 -0.64 -16.58 23.83
C GLY A 9 0.04 -15.37 23.16
N GLY A 10 0.60 -14.43 23.93
CA GLY A 10 1.02 -13.09 23.50
C GLY A 10 2.47 -12.95 22.98
N HIS A 11 2.73 -11.82 22.32
CA HIS A 11 3.98 -11.51 21.61
C HIS A 11 5.12 -11.00 22.51
N ARG A 12 6.34 -11.49 22.24
CA ARG A 12 7.61 -10.77 22.46
C ARG A 12 8.54 -11.06 21.27
N SER A 13 9.02 -10.01 20.61
CA SER A 13 10.07 -10.08 19.59
C SER A 13 11.32 -9.45 20.20
N SER A 14 12.40 -10.22 20.33
CA SER A 14 13.72 -9.72 20.71
C SER A 14 14.67 -9.89 19.52
N GLY A 15 14.97 -8.78 18.85
CA GLY A 15 16.00 -8.70 17.82
C GLY A 15 17.22 -7.95 18.36
N GLY A 16 18.32 -8.65 18.59
CA GLY A 16 19.63 -8.06 18.85
C GLY A 16 20.46 -8.02 17.57
N HIS A 17 21.08 -6.88 17.28
CA HIS A 17 21.97 -6.71 16.12
C HIS A 17 23.43 -6.97 16.51
N SER A 18 24.11 -7.85 15.76
CA SER A 18 25.58 -7.90 15.73
C SER A 18 26.07 -8.10 14.28
N SER A 19 27.31 -7.68 14.02
CA SER A 19 27.91 -7.49 12.69
C SER A 19 28.36 -8.79 11.98
N SER A 20 27.78 -9.93 12.33
CA SER A 20 28.03 -11.26 11.72
C SER A 20 26.70 -12.04 11.66
N ARG A 21 26.52 -12.89 10.62
CA ARG A 21 25.34 -13.77 10.28
C ARG A 21 24.02 -13.46 11.00
N VAL A 22 22.97 -13.13 10.23
CA VAL A 22 21.67 -12.74 10.79
C VAL A 22 20.90 -13.96 11.31
N SER A 23 20.57 -13.97 12.61
CA SER A 23 19.73 -14.98 13.26
C SER A 23 18.75 -14.30 14.22
N GLY A 24 17.71 -15.04 14.64
CA GLY A 24 16.73 -14.58 15.61
C GLY A 24 15.58 -15.57 15.73
N GLY A 25 14.54 -15.26 16.50
CA GLY A 25 13.40 -16.14 16.61
C GLY A 25 12.09 -15.46 16.92
N HIS A 26 11.02 -16.26 16.87
CA HIS A 26 9.64 -15.82 16.75
C HIS A 26 8.71 -16.77 17.52
N HIS A 27 7.73 -16.17 18.20
CA HIS A 27 6.59 -16.87 18.78
C HIS A 27 5.40 -16.73 17.83
N VAL A 28 4.81 -17.85 17.43
CA VAL A 28 3.63 -17.82 16.56
C VAL A 28 2.44 -17.25 17.34
N GLY A 29 1.85 -16.16 16.83
CA GLY A 29 0.64 -15.54 17.39
C GLY A 29 -0.47 -15.43 16.35
N GLN A 30 -1.74 -15.51 16.79
CA GLN A 30 -2.87 -15.23 15.89
C GLN A 30 -2.94 -13.73 15.56
N SER A 31 -2.95 -13.41 14.27
CA SER A 31 -3.38 -12.08 13.82
C SER A 31 -4.87 -11.90 14.12
N SER A 32 -5.19 -11.07 15.11
CA SER A 32 -6.53 -10.52 15.25
C SER A 32 -6.87 -9.74 13.97
N ARG A 33 -7.91 -10.16 13.25
CA ARG A 33 -8.59 -9.27 12.30
C ARG A 33 -8.91 -7.96 13.04
N PRO A 34 -8.56 -6.77 12.51
CA PRO A 34 -9.06 -5.54 13.11
C PRO A 34 -10.56 -5.47 12.82
N THR A 35 -11.37 -5.93 13.76
CA THR A 35 -12.74 -5.43 13.91
C THR A 35 -12.63 -3.95 14.22
N GLY A 36 -13.15 -3.13 13.31
CA GLY A 36 -13.30 -1.70 13.52
C GLY A 36 -13.95 -1.44 14.89
N GLY A 37 -13.28 -0.62 15.68
CA GLY A 37 -13.68 -0.29 17.03
C GLY A 37 -12.93 0.94 17.48
N SER A 38 -13.50 2.09 17.13
CA SER A 38 -13.16 3.40 17.66
C SER A 38 -12.92 3.39 19.17
N SER A 39 -11.80 3.94 19.63
CA SER A 39 -11.73 4.61 20.94
C SER A 39 -10.45 5.44 21.03
N PHE A 40 -10.55 6.67 20.53
CA PHE A 40 -9.63 7.73 20.91
C PHE A 40 -9.83 8.05 22.39
N ASN A 41 -8.81 7.79 23.20
CA ASN A 41 -8.70 8.32 24.56
C ASN A 41 -8.49 9.84 24.49
N ARG A 42 -9.42 10.57 25.10
CA ARG A 42 -9.38 12.01 25.33
C ARG A 42 -8.34 12.34 26.41
N GLY A 43 -7.49 13.32 26.11
CA GLY A 43 -6.93 14.25 27.11
C GLY A 43 -7.76 15.55 27.14
N PRO A 44 -7.73 16.33 28.23
CA PRO A 44 -8.81 17.26 28.59
C PRO A 44 -8.60 18.70 28.11
N SER A 45 -9.69 19.36 27.71
CA SER A 45 -9.82 20.82 27.57
C SER A 45 -11.34 21.11 27.49
N ILE A 46 -11.99 21.43 28.62
CA ILE A 46 -12.30 22.78 29.14
C ILE A 46 -13.43 23.49 28.36
N ASN A 47 -14.43 23.93 29.15
CA ASN A 47 -15.58 24.81 28.88
C ASN A 47 -16.83 24.22 28.22
N HIS A 48 -18.06 24.65 28.52
CA HIS A 48 -18.76 25.15 29.72
C HIS A 48 -20.23 25.29 29.25
N TYR A 49 -21.18 24.88 30.09
CA TYR A 49 -22.62 25.24 30.15
C TYR A 49 -23.60 25.02 28.95
N HIS A 50 -24.64 24.23 29.25
CA HIS A 50 -26.10 24.54 29.18
C HIS A 50 -26.54 25.71 28.25
N ASN A 51 -27.61 25.67 27.46
CA ASN A 51 -28.97 25.17 27.77
C ASN A 51 -29.90 25.35 26.53
N THR A 52 -30.96 24.53 26.47
CA THR A 52 -32.33 24.78 25.93
C THR A 52 -32.62 25.29 24.51
N SER A 53 -33.58 24.60 23.88
CA SER A 53 -34.39 24.95 22.70
C SER A 53 -35.57 25.91 23.05
N PRO A 54 -36.55 26.19 22.18
CA PRO A 54 -36.57 27.16 21.07
C PRO A 54 -37.66 28.24 21.25
N TYR A 55 -37.53 29.46 20.68
CA TYR A 55 -38.69 30.35 20.51
C TYR A 55 -38.66 31.22 19.25
N ARG A 56 -39.88 31.43 18.74
CA ARG A 56 -40.36 32.10 17.52
C ARG A 56 -40.14 33.63 17.48
N ARG A 57 -40.44 34.17 16.27
CA ARG A 57 -40.86 35.55 15.87
C ARG A 57 -39.70 36.53 15.67
N GLY A 58 -39.63 37.36 14.63
CA GLY A 58 -40.48 37.67 13.48
C GLY A 58 -40.09 39.05 12.92
N TYR A 59 -40.17 39.20 11.60
CA TYR A 59 -40.42 40.44 10.84
C TYR A 59 -39.36 41.57 10.64
N TYR A 60 -39.19 41.90 9.34
CA TYR A 60 -38.64 43.11 8.68
C TYR A 60 -37.16 43.46 8.97
N ARG A 61 -36.28 43.82 8.03
CA ARG A 61 -36.41 44.70 6.86
C ARG A 61 -35.10 44.67 6.03
N ASN A 62 -35.22 45.05 4.76
CA ASN A 62 -34.20 45.68 3.89
C ASN A 62 -33.02 44.87 3.33
N SER A 63 -33.17 44.59 2.03
CA SER A 63 -32.28 45.04 0.94
C SER A 63 -30.78 45.08 1.21
N ARG A 64 -30.06 44.10 0.65
CA ARG A 64 -28.80 44.38 -0.06
C ARG A 64 -28.76 43.62 -1.37
N HIS A 65 -28.67 44.42 -2.43
CA HIS A 65 -28.24 44.03 -3.76
C HIS A 65 -26.94 43.21 -3.67
N GLY A 66 -27.01 41.95 -4.08
CA GLY A 66 -25.84 41.11 -4.32
C GLY A 66 -25.88 40.70 -5.79
N TYR A 67 -25.14 41.44 -6.61
CA TYR A 67 -24.85 41.20 -8.01
C TYR A 67 -25.10 39.76 -8.48
N THR A 68 -26.23 39.51 -9.15
CA THR A 68 -26.34 38.42 -10.11
C THR A 68 -25.54 38.80 -11.33
N GLY A 69 -24.21 38.67 -11.20
CA GLY A 69 -23.29 38.72 -12.32
C GLY A 69 -23.68 37.61 -13.28
N SER A 70 -24.23 38.03 -14.43
CA SER A 70 -24.45 37.19 -15.59
C SER A 70 -23.12 36.50 -15.94
N THR A 71 -22.94 35.29 -15.42
CA THR A 71 -21.82 34.44 -15.83
C THR A 71 -22.23 33.87 -17.17
N SER A 72 -21.64 34.42 -18.23
CA SER A 72 -21.62 33.83 -19.57
C SER A 72 -21.47 32.31 -19.42
N GLY A 73 -22.39 31.53 -20.00
CA GLY A 73 -22.53 30.07 -19.79
C GLY A 73 -21.29 29.19 -20.07
N LEU A 74 -20.17 29.80 -20.47
CA LEU A 74 -18.86 29.19 -20.61
C LEU A 74 -18.07 29.13 -19.29
N GLY A 75 -18.24 30.10 -18.38
CA GLY A 75 -17.53 30.11 -17.09
C GLY A 75 -18.03 29.03 -16.14
N THR A 76 -19.34 28.80 -16.13
CA THR A 76 -19.98 27.68 -15.43
C THR A 76 -19.54 26.33 -16.00
N LEU A 77 -19.44 26.19 -17.32
CA LEU A 77 -18.89 24.98 -17.95
C LEU A 77 -17.46 24.68 -17.52
N ILE A 78 -16.59 25.69 -17.45
CA ILE A 78 -15.19 25.51 -17.01
C ILE A 78 -15.13 25.05 -15.56
N VAL A 79 -15.92 25.66 -14.67
CA VAL A 79 -15.98 25.25 -13.26
C VAL A 79 -16.54 23.84 -13.11
N CYS A 80 -17.57 23.46 -13.86
CA CYS A 80 -18.10 22.11 -13.87
C CYS A 80 -17.06 21.07 -14.35
N ILE A 81 -16.26 21.39 -15.37
CA ILE A 81 -15.19 20.51 -15.86
C ILE A 81 -14.11 20.31 -14.78
N ILE A 82 -13.74 21.38 -14.06
CA ILE A 82 -12.76 21.31 -12.96
C ILE A 82 -13.29 20.44 -11.82
N ILE A 83 -14.57 20.57 -11.47
CA ILE A 83 -15.20 19.77 -10.40
C ILE A 83 -15.30 18.29 -10.80
N ILE A 84 -15.71 18.00 -12.04
CA ILE A 84 -15.76 16.63 -12.56
C ILE A 84 -14.35 16.02 -12.58
N PHE A 85 -13.33 16.80 -12.95
CA PHE A 85 -11.94 16.37 -12.91
C PHE A 85 -11.48 16.08 -11.47
N ALA A 86 -11.81 16.94 -10.51
CA ALA A 86 -11.51 16.71 -9.10
C ALA A 86 -12.17 15.44 -8.56
N ILE A 87 -13.42 15.16 -8.96
CA ILE A 87 -14.14 13.94 -8.58
C ILE A 87 -13.48 12.71 -9.21
N ILE A 88 -13.06 12.76 -10.48
CA ILE A 88 -12.37 11.63 -11.12
C ILE A 88 -11.03 11.35 -10.42
N VAL A 89 -10.22 12.38 -10.16
CA VAL A 89 -8.93 12.23 -9.46
C VAL A 89 -9.14 11.70 -8.05
N PHE A 90 -10.13 12.22 -7.31
CA PHE A 90 -10.47 11.76 -5.98
C PHE A 90 -11.02 10.32 -5.97
N SER A 91 -11.82 9.93 -6.98
CA SER A 91 -12.32 8.56 -7.13
C SER A 91 -11.19 7.57 -7.40
N PHE A 92 -10.19 7.96 -8.22
CA PHE A 92 -8.99 7.16 -8.45
C PHE A 92 -8.14 7.02 -7.17
N PHE A 93 -8.11 8.06 -6.33
CA PHE A 93 -7.41 8.02 -5.03
C PHE A 93 -8.11 7.08 -4.03
N MET A 94 -9.45 7.10 -3.98
CA MET A 94 -10.26 6.26 -3.07
C MET A 94 -10.20 4.75 -3.38
N ILE A 95 -9.83 4.34 -4.60
CA ILE A 95 -9.70 2.92 -4.97
C ILE A 95 -8.45 2.24 -4.34
N SER A 96 -7.54 3.00 -3.72
CA SER A 96 -6.26 2.45 -3.22
C SER A 96 -6.27 1.93 -1.77
N ASN A 97 -7.36 2.08 -1.02
CA ASN A 97 -7.37 1.75 0.43
C ASN A 97 -7.89 0.33 0.76
N ASN A 98 -7.25 -0.70 0.21
CA ASN A 98 -7.36 -2.07 0.72
C ASN A 98 -6.04 -2.51 1.37
N HIS A 99 -5.66 -1.84 2.46
CA HIS A 99 -4.47 -2.19 3.25
C HIS A 99 -4.73 -3.42 4.12
N ASN A 100 -4.54 -4.60 3.54
CA ASN A 100 -4.31 -5.84 4.30
C ASN A 100 -3.36 -6.81 3.55
N LYS A 101 -2.59 -6.28 2.60
CA LYS A 101 -1.64 -7.04 1.80
C LYS A 101 -0.26 -6.86 2.42
N VAL A 102 0.40 -7.97 2.75
CA VAL A 102 1.84 -7.99 3.03
C VAL A 102 2.56 -7.59 1.75
N VAL A 103 3.29 -6.48 1.78
CA VAL A 103 3.97 -5.89 0.63
C VAL A 103 5.44 -5.78 0.97
N SER A 104 6.30 -6.14 0.02
CA SER A 104 7.72 -5.83 0.13
C SER A 104 7.99 -4.44 -0.42
N THR A 105 8.85 -3.68 0.26
CA THR A 105 9.29 -2.32 -0.07
C THR A 105 10.72 -2.27 -0.64
N ILE A 106 11.46 -3.37 -0.55
CA ILE A 106 12.82 -3.49 -1.07
C ILE A 106 12.85 -4.37 -2.33
N ASN A 107 13.55 -3.91 -3.38
CA ASN A 107 13.80 -4.73 -4.57
C ASN A 107 14.95 -5.70 -4.31
N ARG A 108 14.68 -6.99 -4.50
CA ARG A 108 15.67 -8.07 -4.33
C ARG A 108 15.95 -8.77 -5.64
N GLU A 109 17.20 -9.22 -5.76
CA GLU A 109 17.64 -10.02 -6.88
C GLU A 109 17.96 -11.44 -6.42
N LYS A 110 17.77 -12.38 -7.33
CA LYS A 110 18.05 -13.78 -7.08
C LYS A 110 19.56 -13.98 -6.89
N ILE A 111 19.96 -14.83 -5.94
CA ILE A 111 21.38 -15.16 -5.75
C ILE A 111 21.94 -15.85 -7.00
N GLU A 112 22.97 -15.26 -7.60
CA GLU A 112 23.64 -15.76 -8.81
C GLU A 112 24.56 -16.94 -8.52
N ASN A 113 25.50 -16.77 -7.57
CA ASN A 113 26.46 -17.80 -7.13
C ASN A 113 25.84 -18.72 -6.06
N ARG A 114 24.70 -19.33 -6.40
CA ARG A 114 23.93 -20.16 -5.46
C ARG A 114 24.57 -21.52 -5.23
N VAL A 115 24.41 -22.03 -4.02
CA VAL A 115 24.68 -23.44 -3.71
C VAL A 115 23.74 -24.35 -4.53
N PRO A 116 24.18 -25.56 -4.94
CA PRO A 116 23.29 -26.52 -5.58
C PRO A 116 22.11 -26.87 -4.68
N TYR A 117 20.94 -27.05 -5.29
CA TYR A 117 19.76 -27.44 -4.52
C TYR A 117 19.95 -28.83 -3.91
N ASN A 118 19.70 -28.95 -2.60
CA ASN A 118 19.75 -30.21 -1.88
C ASN A 118 18.34 -30.61 -1.42
N ASN A 119 17.91 -31.82 -1.81
CA ASN A 119 16.63 -32.39 -1.41
C ASN A 119 16.59 -32.80 0.07
N ASN A 120 17.75 -33.06 0.68
CA ASN A 120 17.90 -33.41 2.10
C ASN A 120 17.87 -32.14 2.96
N CYS A 121 16.77 -31.40 2.87
CA CYS A 121 16.59 -30.08 3.48
C CYS A 121 15.61 -30.09 4.65
N ILE A 122 15.27 -31.27 5.17
CA ILE A 122 14.27 -31.47 6.21
C ILE A 122 14.84 -32.44 7.24
N LYS A 123 14.86 -32.00 8.50
CA LYS A 123 15.10 -32.83 9.68
C LYS A 123 13.85 -32.76 10.56
N ASP A 124 13.19 -33.89 10.80
CA ASP A 124 11.96 -33.94 11.60
C ASP A 124 12.08 -34.98 12.70
N GLU A 125 12.22 -34.52 13.94
CA GLU A 125 12.24 -35.37 15.15
C GLU A 125 10.84 -35.56 15.74
N LEU A 126 9.84 -34.82 15.27
CA LEU A 126 8.47 -34.80 15.82
C LEU A 126 7.49 -35.67 15.01
N GLY A 127 7.84 -36.03 13.78
CA GLY A 127 6.95 -36.72 12.86
C GLY A 127 5.73 -35.87 12.49
N TYR A 128 5.94 -34.55 12.35
CA TYR A 128 4.92 -33.60 11.91
C TYR A 128 4.84 -33.52 10.38
N ILE A 129 5.89 -33.93 9.67
CA ILE A 129 5.99 -33.89 8.21
C ILE A 129 5.62 -35.27 7.65
N GLU A 130 4.36 -35.39 7.22
CA GLU A 130 3.81 -36.63 6.68
C GLU A 130 4.49 -37.07 5.37
N ASN A 131 5.00 -36.12 4.57
CA ASN A 131 5.64 -36.41 3.29
C ASN A 131 6.80 -35.44 3.03
N SER A 132 8.00 -35.84 3.49
CA SER A 132 9.24 -35.06 3.34
C SER A 132 9.65 -34.88 1.88
N SER A 133 9.45 -35.90 1.03
CA SER A 133 9.77 -35.81 -0.40
C SER A 133 8.91 -34.77 -1.12
N ARG A 134 7.61 -34.72 -0.81
CA ARG A 134 6.69 -33.70 -1.34
C ARG A 134 7.08 -32.31 -0.84
N LEU A 135 7.35 -32.16 0.46
CA LEU A 135 7.75 -30.86 1.01
C LEU A 135 9.07 -30.38 0.39
N SER A 136 10.07 -31.24 0.29
CA SER A 136 11.35 -30.95 -0.38
C SER A 136 11.11 -30.45 -1.81
N LYS A 137 10.36 -31.19 -2.64
CA LYS A 137 10.01 -30.74 -4.00
C LYS A 137 9.30 -29.39 -4.04
N ASN A 138 8.40 -29.12 -3.10
CA ASN A 138 7.70 -27.84 -3.03
C ASN A 138 8.65 -26.69 -2.68
N LEU A 139 9.60 -26.92 -1.75
CA LEU A 139 10.63 -25.96 -1.37
C LEU A 139 11.56 -25.58 -2.53
N MET A 140 11.68 -26.42 -3.56
CA MET A 140 12.41 -26.08 -4.78
C MET A 140 11.85 -24.82 -5.48
N ASN A 141 10.57 -24.50 -5.33
CA ASN A 141 9.99 -23.28 -5.89
C ASN A 141 10.57 -22.01 -5.23
N PHE A 142 10.77 -22.04 -3.91
CA PHE A 142 11.46 -20.98 -3.19
C PHE A 142 12.88 -20.81 -3.71
N TYR A 143 13.67 -21.90 -3.73
CA TYR A 143 15.03 -21.89 -4.28
C TYR A 143 15.09 -21.37 -5.73
N ASN A 144 14.17 -21.80 -6.58
CA ASN A 144 14.15 -21.37 -7.98
C ASN A 144 13.89 -19.86 -8.13
N LYS A 145 13.13 -19.26 -7.22
CA LYS A 145 12.83 -17.81 -7.23
C LYS A 145 13.93 -16.99 -6.57
N THR A 146 14.44 -17.43 -5.43
CA THR A 146 15.33 -16.64 -4.56
C THR A 146 16.80 -16.99 -4.71
N GLY A 147 17.11 -18.22 -5.12
CA GLY A 147 18.46 -18.78 -5.10
C GLY A 147 18.91 -19.25 -3.71
N VAL A 148 18.04 -19.13 -2.70
CA VAL A 148 18.32 -19.52 -1.31
C VAL A 148 17.94 -20.98 -1.10
N GLN A 149 18.84 -21.78 -0.54
CA GLN A 149 18.53 -23.15 -0.11
C GLN A 149 17.73 -23.11 1.19
N PRO A 150 16.47 -23.55 1.23
CA PRO A 150 15.73 -23.66 2.48
C PRO A 150 16.19 -24.90 3.25
N TYR A 151 16.15 -24.84 4.58
CA TYR A 151 16.34 -25.99 5.46
C TYR A 151 15.36 -25.88 6.63
N ILE A 152 14.64 -26.96 6.94
CA ILE A 152 13.67 -27.02 8.03
C ILE A 152 14.11 -28.07 9.03
N TYR A 153 14.22 -27.68 10.31
CA TYR A 153 14.48 -28.58 11.41
C TYR A 153 13.33 -28.50 12.44
N LEU A 154 12.57 -29.57 12.60
CA LEU A 154 11.61 -29.73 13.70
C LEU A 154 12.30 -30.52 14.82
N LYS A 155 12.73 -29.81 15.86
CA LYS A 155 13.45 -30.35 17.02
C LYS A 155 12.48 -30.74 18.12
N SER A 156 12.67 -31.94 18.67
CA SER A 156 11.91 -32.39 19.83
C SER A 156 12.19 -31.54 21.06
N TYR A 157 11.26 -31.53 22.02
CA TYR A 157 11.43 -30.78 23.27
C TYR A 157 12.75 -31.14 23.95
N ASP A 158 13.45 -30.12 24.44
CA ASP A 158 14.75 -30.23 25.08
C ASP A 158 14.74 -29.38 26.35
N SER A 159 14.75 -30.04 27.52
CA SER A 159 14.65 -29.38 28.82
C SER A 159 15.86 -28.48 29.15
N THR A 160 16.95 -28.59 28.40
CA THR A 160 18.15 -27.75 28.60
C THR A 160 18.04 -26.39 27.90
N LEU A 161 17.15 -26.27 26.90
CA LEU A 161 16.94 -25.05 26.12
C LEU A 161 15.75 -24.27 26.68
N ILE A 162 15.99 -23.54 27.77
CA ILE A 162 14.95 -22.86 28.55
C ILE A 162 14.60 -21.51 27.93
N SER A 163 15.61 -20.68 27.62
CA SER A 163 15.39 -19.33 27.10
C SER A 163 15.44 -19.25 25.57
N ASP A 164 14.81 -18.20 25.02
CA ASP A 164 14.87 -17.88 23.59
C ASP A 164 16.31 -17.67 23.11
N ASP A 165 17.14 -17.00 23.93
CA ASP A 165 18.55 -16.77 23.60
C ASP A 165 19.35 -18.07 23.54
N GLN A 166 19.05 -19.03 24.42
CA GLN A 166 19.64 -20.37 24.35
C GLN A 166 19.21 -21.11 23.08
N LYS A 167 17.94 -21.01 22.71
CA LYS A 167 17.42 -21.59 21.46
C LYS A 167 18.08 -20.94 20.24
N ASN A 168 18.15 -19.62 20.17
CA ASN A 168 18.82 -18.89 19.09
C ASN A 168 20.30 -19.27 18.98
N SER A 169 21.01 -19.35 20.12
CA SER A 169 22.41 -19.77 20.15
C SER A 169 22.57 -21.21 19.67
N TYR A 170 21.69 -22.11 20.11
CA TYR A 170 21.67 -23.49 19.63
C TYR A 170 21.45 -23.57 18.12
N ALA A 171 20.52 -22.77 17.57
CA ALA A 171 20.26 -22.74 16.13
C ALA A 171 21.52 -22.36 15.35
N GLN A 172 22.26 -21.36 15.84
CA GLN A 172 23.50 -20.90 15.23
C GLN A 172 24.61 -21.96 15.30
N THR A 173 24.85 -22.56 16.48
CA THR A 173 25.81 -23.66 16.63
C THR A 173 25.45 -24.83 15.73
N TRP A 174 24.17 -25.22 15.72
CA TRP A 174 23.71 -26.32 14.88
C TRP A 174 23.94 -26.04 13.39
N TYR A 175 23.66 -24.82 12.92
CA TYR A 175 23.95 -24.40 11.55
C TYR A 175 25.44 -24.57 11.23
N GLU A 176 26.32 -24.05 12.09
CA GLU A 176 27.77 -24.08 11.90
C GLU A 176 28.34 -25.49 11.85
N GLU A 177 27.77 -26.41 12.62
CA GLU A 177 28.21 -27.81 12.69
C GLU A 177 27.64 -28.70 11.58
N ASN A 178 26.45 -28.38 11.06
CA ASN A 178 25.70 -29.28 10.16
C ASN A 178 25.52 -28.75 8.73
N ILE A 179 25.79 -27.45 8.49
CA ILE A 179 25.64 -26.81 7.17
C ILE A 179 26.98 -26.20 6.77
N ASP A 180 27.56 -26.78 5.73
CA ASP A 180 28.92 -26.47 5.23
C ASP A 180 28.97 -25.29 4.23
N ASN A 181 27.86 -24.58 4.06
CA ASN A 181 27.71 -23.53 3.06
C ASN A 181 26.95 -22.32 3.59
N GLU A 182 27.12 -21.18 2.91
CA GLU A 182 26.56 -19.89 3.31
C GLU A 182 25.28 -19.52 2.54
N GLY A 183 24.81 -20.39 1.66
CA GLY A 183 23.64 -20.19 0.78
C GLY A 183 22.34 -20.73 1.36
N THR A 184 22.35 -21.20 2.62
CA THR A 184 21.22 -21.87 3.26
C THR A 184 20.52 -20.97 4.28
N PHE A 185 19.18 -20.95 4.21
CA PHE A 185 18.28 -20.40 5.23
C PHE A 185 17.75 -21.54 6.09
N LEU A 186 18.16 -21.57 7.36
CA LEU A 186 17.68 -22.54 8.33
C LEU A 186 16.49 -21.96 9.09
N LEU A 187 15.38 -22.70 9.12
CA LEU A 187 14.29 -22.54 10.07
C LEU A 187 14.32 -23.72 11.04
N ILE A 188 14.35 -23.44 12.34
CA ILE A 188 14.23 -24.45 13.38
C ILE A 188 12.98 -24.19 14.24
N TYR A 189 12.20 -25.24 14.49
CA TYR A 189 11.08 -25.24 15.43
C TYR A 189 11.45 -26.09 16.64
N TYR A 190 11.32 -25.53 17.83
CA TYR A 190 11.52 -26.21 19.11
C TYR A 190 10.16 -26.54 19.69
N ALA A 191 9.80 -27.82 19.78
CA ALA A 191 8.55 -28.21 20.43
C ALA A 191 8.50 -27.75 21.89
N ASP A 192 7.32 -27.38 22.35
CA ASP A 192 7.09 -27.12 23.77
C ASP A 192 7.02 -28.43 24.57
N SER A 193 7.26 -28.32 25.88
CA SER A 193 7.01 -29.37 26.85
C SER A 193 5.56 -29.87 26.82
N ASN A 194 4.60 -28.95 26.58
CA ASN A 194 3.20 -29.25 26.38
C ASN A 194 2.94 -29.46 24.87
N PRO A 195 2.56 -30.67 24.42
CA PRO A 195 2.35 -30.95 23.00
C PRO A 195 1.17 -30.18 22.38
N ASN A 196 0.33 -29.54 23.20
CA ASN A 196 -0.77 -28.68 22.74
C ASN A 196 -0.38 -27.22 22.56
N GLU A 197 0.78 -26.81 23.09
CA GLU A 197 1.29 -25.44 23.00
C GLU A 197 2.20 -25.27 21.79
N ILE A 198 2.14 -24.09 21.18
CA ILE A 198 3.01 -23.78 20.05
C ILE A 198 4.41 -23.51 20.60
N GLY A 199 5.37 -24.27 20.10
CA GLY A 199 6.77 -24.10 20.41
C GLY A 199 7.39 -22.83 19.83
N TYR A 200 8.67 -22.64 20.13
CA TYR A 200 9.45 -21.49 19.64
C TYR A 200 10.02 -21.78 18.25
N MET A 201 10.12 -20.76 17.39
CA MET A 201 10.83 -20.87 16.12
C MET A 201 12.04 -19.96 16.10
N ALA A 202 13.17 -20.43 15.56
CA ALA A 202 14.32 -19.60 15.26
C ALA A 202 14.75 -19.75 13.80
N TYR A 203 15.50 -18.79 13.31
CA TYR A 203 16.11 -18.84 11.99
C TYR A 203 17.60 -18.50 12.03
N VAL A 204 18.33 -19.00 11.05
CA VAL A 204 19.73 -18.64 10.79
C VAL A 204 19.91 -18.43 9.29
N ASN A 205 20.34 -17.22 8.92
CA ASN A 205 20.79 -16.92 7.57
C ASN A 205 22.28 -17.27 7.41
N GLY A 206 22.59 -18.05 6.38
CA GLY A 206 23.93 -18.05 5.82
C GLY A 206 24.30 -16.68 5.27
N LYS A 207 25.60 -16.36 5.21
CA LYS A 207 26.05 -15.01 4.81
C LYS A 207 25.55 -14.59 3.43
N GLN A 208 25.52 -15.51 2.46
CA GLN A 208 25.07 -15.22 1.09
C GLN A 208 23.56 -15.01 0.99
N VAL A 209 22.80 -15.50 1.98
CA VAL A 209 21.34 -15.43 2.02
C VAL A 209 20.84 -14.04 2.43
N THR A 210 21.66 -13.29 3.17
CA THR A 210 21.27 -12.00 3.78
C THR A 210 20.83 -10.93 2.78
N SER A 211 21.23 -11.01 1.50
CA SER A 211 20.78 -10.10 0.44
C SER A 211 19.35 -10.36 -0.02
N VAL A 212 18.81 -11.56 0.22
CA VAL A 212 17.45 -11.95 -0.16
C VAL A 212 16.54 -12.11 1.05
N MET A 213 17.04 -12.71 2.13
CA MET A 213 16.32 -12.81 3.41
C MET A 213 16.85 -11.77 4.40
N ASP A 214 16.82 -10.50 4.02
CA ASP A 214 17.07 -9.37 4.93
C ASP A 214 15.97 -9.24 6.00
N SER A 215 16.09 -8.27 6.91
CA SER A 215 15.13 -8.08 8.01
C SER A 215 13.68 -7.93 7.54
N GLU A 216 13.42 -7.20 6.45
CA GLU A 216 12.05 -7.04 5.95
C GLU A 216 11.52 -8.34 5.34
N ALA A 217 12.36 -9.09 4.61
CA ALA A 217 11.99 -10.39 4.08
C ALA A 217 11.70 -11.41 5.19
N ILE A 218 12.46 -11.35 6.30
CA ILE A 218 12.23 -12.16 7.49
C ILE A 218 10.90 -11.77 8.17
N ASP A 219 10.59 -10.48 8.30
CA ASP A 219 9.29 -10.04 8.84
C ASP A 219 8.13 -10.52 7.96
N ILE A 220 8.27 -10.46 6.63
CA ILE A 220 7.30 -11.01 5.68
C ILE A 220 7.15 -12.52 5.86
N PHE A 221 8.26 -13.23 6.06
CA PHE A 221 8.27 -14.66 6.31
C PHE A 221 7.50 -15.02 7.60
N TRP A 222 7.75 -14.30 8.70
CA TRP A 222 7.04 -14.49 9.97
C TRP A 222 5.55 -14.21 9.86
N ASN A 223 5.16 -13.15 9.15
CA ASN A 223 3.76 -12.86 8.87
C ASN A 223 3.04 -14.03 8.17
N TYR A 224 3.72 -14.75 7.27
CA TYR A 224 3.15 -15.94 6.64
C TYR A 224 3.14 -17.15 7.56
N ILE A 225 4.14 -17.33 8.43
CA ILE A 225 4.12 -18.36 9.48
C ILE A 225 2.89 -18.15 10.36
N ASP A 226 2.71 -16.94 10.92
CA ASP A 226 1.56 -16.61 11.78
C ASP A 226 0.23 -16.85 11.08
N ARG A 227 0.15 -16.51 9.79
CA ARG A 227 -1.06 -16.70 8.98
C ARG A 227 -1.43 -18.16 8.77
N TYR A 228 -0.45 -19.04 8.56
CA TYR A 228 -0.71 -20.42 8.13
C TYR A 228 -0.55 -21.46 9.26
N TRP A 229 0.26 -21.18 10.29
CA TRP A 229 0.61 -22.13 11.33
C TRP A 229 -0.55 -22.53 12.24
N SER A 230 -1.55 -21.68 12.44
CA SER A 230 -2.75 -22.02 13.24
C SER A 230 -3.94 -22.49 12.39
N ASP A 231 -3.81 -22.52 11.05
CA ASP A 231 -4.91 -22.94 10.17
C ASP A 231 -5.03 -24.47 10.17
N SER A 232 -5.98 -25.03 10.93
CA SER A 232 -6.17 -26.48 11.08
C SER A 232 -6.56 -27.20 9.79
N SER A 233 -6.95 -26.48 8.73
CA SER A 233 -7.27 -27.09 7.43
C SER A 233 -6.04 -27.51 6.63
N LEU A 234 -4.84 -27.07 7.04
CA LEU A 234 -3.59 -27.36 6.33
C LEU A 234 -2.87 -28.55 6.97
N SER A 235 -2.06 -29.28 6.20
CA SER A 235 -1.02 -30.14 6.78
C SER A 235 0.22 -29.30 7.10
N THR A 236 1.15 -29.82 7.92
CA THR A 236 2.46 -29.16 8.14
C THR A 236 3.21 -28.95 6.81
N VAL A 237 3.09 -29.91 5.89
CA VAL A 237 3.62 -29.82 4.53
C VAL A 237 3.01 -28.62 3.78
N ASP A 238 1.69 -28.44 3.85
CA ASP A 238 1.01 -27.33 3.18
C ASP A 238 1.32 -25.97 3.84
N VAL A 239 1.47 -25.92 5.17
CA VAL A 239 1.90 -24.71 5.88
C VAL A 239 3.25 -24.26 5.36
N PHE A 240 4.28 -25.11 5.44
CA PHE A 240 5.61 -24.72 4.96
C PHE A 240 5.63 -24.42 3.47
N THR A 241 4.93 -25.22 2.65
CA THR A 241 4.80 -24.93 1.22
C THR A 241 4.25 -23.52 0.99
N LYS A 242 3.14 -23.15 1.64
CA LYS A 242 2.52 -21.83 1.48
C LYS A 242 3.38 -20.70 2.03
N VAL A 243 4.03 -20.89 3.17
CA VAL A 243 4.91 -19.89 3.77
C VAL A 243 6.04 -19.57 2.81
N TYR A 244 6.82 -20.57 2.39
CA TYR A 244 7.95 -20.37 1.51
C TYR A 244 7.52 -19.82 0.14
N ASP A 245 6.47 -20.37 -0.46
CA ASP A 245 5.98 -19.88 -1.76
C ASP A 245 5.48 -18.44 -1.71
N SER A 246 4.75 -18.08 -0.65
CA SER A 246 4.20 -16.73 -0.48
C SER A 246 5.31 -15.73 -0.16
N THR A 247 6.28 -16.11 0.68
CA THR A 247 7.46 -15.29 0.96
C THR A 247 8.23 -15.04 -0.33
N ALA A 248 8.66 -16.08 -1.06
CA ALA A 248 9.39 -15.91 -2.31
C ALA A 248 8.62 -15.06 -3.32
N LYS A 249 7.30 -15.27 -3.44
CA LYS A 249 6.48 -14.44 -4.32
C LYS A 249 6.50 -12.96 -3.89
N THR A 250 6.33 -12.68 -2.61
CA THR A 250 6.21 -11.30 -2.10
C THR A 250 7.55 -10.57 -2.12
N ILE A 251 8.63 -11.18 -1.65
CA ILE A 251 9.94 -10.52 -1.55
C ILE A 251 10.64 -10.37 -2.91
N MET A 252 10.33 -11.24 -3.88
CA MET A 252 10.87 -11.16 -5.24
C MET A 252 10.00 -10.32 -6.18
N THR A 253 8.81 -9.89 -5.73
CA THR A 253 7.98 -8.96 -6.51
C THR A 253 8.60 -7.57 -6.42
N ARG A 254 9.06 -7.02 -7.53
CA ARG A 254 9.60 -5.66 -7.58
C ARG A 254 8.56 -4.64 -7.09
N THR A 255 8.97 -3.72 -6.21
CA THR A 255 8.12 -2.64 -5.68
C THR A 255 7.58 -1.74 -6.78
N THR A 256 8.35 -1.56 -7.84
CA THR A 256 7.89 -0.89 -9.06
C THR A 256 7.15 -1.90 -9.94
N THR A 257 6.18 -2.63 -9.37
CA THR A 257 5.37 -3.58 -10.15
C THR A 257 4.80 -2.80 -11.31
N SER A 258 4.92 -3.31 -12.54
CA SER A 258 4.55 -2.59 -13.77
C SER A 258 3.13 -1.99 -13.72
N LYS A 259 2.24 -2.54 -12.89
CA LYS A 259 0.90 -1.99 -12.61
C LYS A 259 0.93 -0.62 -11.90
N ASP A 260 1.85 -0.40 -10.96
CA ASP A 260 2.00 0.89 -10.28
C ASP A 260 2.68 1.91 -11.20
N ILE A 261 3.63 1.48 -12.03
CA ILE A 261 4.18 2.31 -13.11
C ILE A 261 3.09 2.69 -14.12
N ILE A 262 2.29 1.72 -14.60
CA ILE A 262 1.19 1.97 -15.54
C ILE A 262 0.16 2.92 -14.92
N LYS A 263 -0.20 2.76 -13.65
CA LYS A 263 -1.09 3.71 -12.94
C LYS A 263 -0.51 5.12 -12.92
N ILE A 264 0.77 5.27 -12.57
CA ILE A 264 1.44 6.59 -12.53
C ILE A 264 1.47 7.21 -13.94
N ILE A 265 1.81 6.42 -14.97
CA ILE A 265 1.79 6.86 -16.38
C ILE A 265 0.38 7.29 -16.80
N CYS A 266 -0.66 6.51 -16.48
CA CYS A 266 -2.05 6.88 -16.78
C CYS A 266 -2.47 8.21 -16.11
N ILE A 267 -2.02 8.46 -14.89
CA ILE A 267 -2.28 9.73 -14.19
C ILE A 267 -1.57 10.89 -14.92
N ILE A 268 -0.29 10.73 -15.28
CA ILE A 268 0.48 11.76 -15.99
C ILE A 268 -0.13 12.05 -17.36
N VAL A 269 -0.49 11.02 -18.13
CA VAL A 269 -1.15 11.15 -19.44
C VAL A 269 -2.50 11.85 -19.29
N GLY A 270 -3.28 11.50 -18.25
CA GLY A 270 -4.55 12.17 -17.94
C GLY A 270 -4.38 13.68 -17.69
N ILE A 271 -3.35 14.07 -16.92
CA ILE A 271 -3.05 15.49 -16.66
C ILE A 271 -2.64 16.22 -17.95
N MET A 272 -1.81 15.60 -18.80
CA MET A 272 -1.37 16.21 -20.07
C MET A 272 -2.52 16.46 -21.05
N ILE A 273 -3.47 15.53 -21.14
CA ILE A 273 -4.68 15.69 -21.98
C ILE A 273 -5.53 16.87 -21.47
N VAL A 274 -5.67 17.03 -20.16
CA VAL A 274 -6.46 18.10 -19.56
C VAL A 274 -5.79 19.47 -19.74
N LEU A 275 -4.47 19.56 -19.51
CA LEU A 275 -3.71 20.79 -19.74
C LEU A 275 -3.75 21.19 -21.23
N GLY A 276 -3.53 20.23 -22.13
CA GLY A 276 -3.61 20.45 -23.57
C GLY A 276 -5.00 20.90 -24.02
N GLY A 277 -6.06 20.24 -23.55
CA GLY A 277 -7.45 20.60 -23.84
C GLY A 277 -7.83 21.98 -23.33
N THR A 278 -7.37 22.36 -22.14
CA THR A 278 -7.63 23.70 -21.56
C THR A 278 -6.94 24.79 -22.37
N ILE A 279 -5.66 24.61 -22.74
CA ILE A 279 -4.91 25.55 -23.59
C ILE A 279 -5.55 25.68 -24.98
N TYR A 280 -6.01 24.56 -25.55
CA TYR A 280 -6.68 24.54 -26.85
C TYR A 280 -8.00 25.34 -26.84
N ILE A 281 -8.83 25.15 -25.82
CA ILE A 281 -10.08 25.90 -25.65
C ILE A 281 -9.81 27.40 -25.46
N LEU A 282 -8.78 27.76 -24.69
CA LEU A 282 -8.36 29.15 -24.51
C LEU A 282 -7.82 29.78 -25.80
N ARG A 283 -7.04 29.03 -26.60
CA ARG A 283 -6.54 29.47 -27.92
C ARG A 283 -7.68 29.71 -28.90
N ILE A 284 -8.72 28.87 -28.91
CA ILE A 284 -9.93 29.08 -29.72
C ILE A 284 -10.66 30.34 -29.29
N LYS A 285 -10.82 30.57 -27.97
CA LYS A 285 -11.41 31.83 -27.47
C LYS A 285 -10.59 33.05 -27.88
N PHE A 286 -9.27 33.00 -27.72
CA PHE A 286 -8.40 34.13 -28.07
C PHE A 286 -8.46 34.50 -29.56
N LYS A 287 -8.68 33.53 -30.45
CA LYS A 287 -8.94 33.82 -31.88
C LYS A 287 -10.29 34.49 -32.09
N ARG A 288 -11.35 33.94 -31.48
CA ARG A 288 -12.72 34.47 -31.61
C ARG A 288 -12.92 35.84 -30.97
N ASP A 289 -12.21 36.14 -29.88
CA ASP A 289 -12.26 37.44 -29.21
C ASP A 289 -11.48 38.51 -30.00
N LYS A 290 -10.43 38.11 -30.74
CA LYS A 290 -9.73 39.00 -31.69
C LYS A 290 -10.58 39.36 -32.90
N GLU A 291 -11.23 38.37 -33.51
CA GLU A 291 -12.12 38.57 -34.65
C GLU A 291 -13.29 39.51 -34.30
N LYS A 292 -13.88 39.36 -33.11
CA LYS A 292 -14.95 40.26 -32.63
C LYS A 292 -14.49 41.68 -32.34
N ALA A 293 -13.25 41.85 -31.85
CA ALA A 293 -12.68 43.17 -31.63
C ALA A 293 -12.41 43.89 -32.95
N GLU A 294 -12.01 43.15 -33.98
CA GLU A 294 -11.79 43.68 -35.33
C GLU A 294 -13.11 44.12 -35.99
N GLU A 295 -14.19 43.34 -35.86
CA GLU A 295 -15.54 43.73 -36.35
C GLU A 295 -16.11 44.97 -35.63
N THR A 296 -15.88 45.11 -34.32
CA THR A 296 -16.36 46.30 -33.59
C THR A 296 -15.58 47.56 -33.94
N ILE A 297 -14.28 47.44 -34.26
CA ILE A 297 -13.47 48.56 -34.75
C ILE A 297 -13.93 48.99 -36.16
N GLU A 298 -14.37 48.06 -37.00
CA GLU A 298 -14.89 48.35 -38.34
C GLU A 298 -16.24 49.08 -38.30
N ILE A 299 -17.14 48.68 -37.38
CA ILE A 299 -18.41 49.39 -37.12
C ILE A 299 -18.16 50.80 -36.55
N LEU A 300 -17.18 50.96 -35.65
CA LEU A 300 -16.78 52.26 -35.09
C LEU A 300 -16.10 53.20 -36.09
N LYS A 301 -15.55 52.67 -37.20
CA LYS A 301 -14.91 53.45 -38.27
C LYS A 301 -15.83 53.76 -39.45
N THR A 302 -17.07 53.26 -39.43
CA THR A 302 -18.05 53.62 -40.47
C THR A 302 -18.45 55.09 -40.23
N PRO A 303 -18.22 56.02 -41.19
CA PRO A 303 -18.50 57.44 -40.98
C PRO A 303 -19.99 57.66 -40.70
N LEU A 304 -20.30 58.40 -39.63
CA LEU A 304 -21.64 58.93 -39.32
C LEU A 304 -21.96 60.10 -40.26
N ASP A 305 -22.06 59.85 -41.57
CA ASP A 305 -22.25 60.90 -42.59
C ASP A 305 -23.73 61.24 -42.86
N LYS A 306 -24.65 60.80 -41.98
CA LYS A 306 -26.11 61.02 -42.14
C LYS A 306 -26.77 61.77 -41.00
N THR A 307 -26.02 62.13 -39.96
CA THR A 307 -26.57 62.89 -38.82
C THR A 307 -26.63 64.39 -39.07
N ASP A 308 -25.76 64.93 -39.93
CA ASP A 308 -25.70 66.38 -40.18
C ASP A 308 -26.79 66.84 -41.17
N GLU A 309 -27.10 66.05 -42.21
CA GLU A 309 -28.23 66.35 -43.12
C GLU A 309 -29.59 66.32 -42.40
N LEU A 310 -29.78 65.40 -41.44
CA LEU A 310 -31.02 65.34 -40.66
C LEU A 310 -31.12 66.53 -39.69
N ARG A 311 -30.00 66.93 -39.06
CA ARG A 311 -29.96 68.05 -38.11
C ARG A 311 -30.27 69.39 -38.77
N GLU A 312 -29.77 69.63 -39.99
CA GLU A 312 -30.10 70.86 -40.73
C GLU A 312 -31.55 70.91 -41.20
N LYS A 313 -32.17 69.77 -41.52
CA LYS A 313 -33.57 69.69 -41.92
C LYS A 313 -34.52 70.08 -40.78
N TYR A 314 -34.26 69.61 -39.56
CA TYR A 314 -35.09 69.97 -38.40
C TYR A 314 -34.88 71.42 -37.93
N LEU A 315 -33.65 71.95 -38.00
CA LEU A 315 -33.35 73.35 -37.63
C LEU A 315 -33.90 74.39 -38.62
N ASN A 316 -34.18 74.00 -39.87
CA ASN A 316 -34.81 74.86 -40.86
C ASN A 316 -36.35 74.79 -40.86
N GLU A 317 -36.94 73.72 -40.31
CA GLU A 317 -38.40 73.62 -40.12
C GLU A 317 -38.88 74.45 -38.92
N GLU A 318 -38.10 74.55 -37.83
CA GLU A 318 -38.46 75.38 -36.66
C GLU A 318 -38.35 76.91 -36.89
N ARG A 319 -37.81 77.36 -38.03
CA ARG A 319 -37.68 78.80 -38.35
C ARG A 319 -38.80 79.36 -39.24
N LYS A 320 -39.86 78.59 -39.47
CA LYS A 320 -40.99 78.95 -40.35
C LYS A 320 -42.37 79.02 -39.66
N GLU A 321 -42.42 79.00 -38.33
CA GLU A 321 -43.59 79.44 -37.55
C GLU A 321 -43.24 80.69 -36.75
#